data_AF-A0A2W0AUH4-F1
#
_entry.id   AF-A0A2W0AUH4-F1
#
_cell.length_a   1.000
_cell.length_b   1.000
_cell.length_c   1.000
_cell.angle_alpha   90.00
_cell.angle_beta   90.00
_cell.angle_gamma   90.00
#
_symmetry.space_group_name_H-M   'P 1'
#
loop_
_entity.id
_entity.type
_entity.pdbx_description
1 polymer ?
#
loop_
_entity_poly.entity_id
_entity_poly.type
_entity_poly.pdbx_seq_one_letter_code
_entity_poly.pdbx_strand_id
1 'polypeptide(L)'
;MRTHLTCSRDLFFAFVTFVFALSRGNLRCFPNCGGKHMRHVLRIVTLILGISTAAFCQAPSAASASSNSKSGFTPANLDRSVDPCVDFYQFACGTWRKNNPIPSDQPAWESFTEVYVRNQQILRDILEKQAVENPKRSVVERQIGDFYYACMDEKTINSKGIQALKPELDRTAAIQNRDQISI
;
A
#
# COMPACT_ATOMS: atom_id res chain seq x y z
N MET A 1 -15.74 1.74 -5.53
CA MET A 1 -15.42 3.18 -5.59
C MET A 1 -14.48 3.45 -6.77
N ARG A 2 -15.03 3.58 -8.00
CA ARG A 2 -14.34 4.05 -9.22
C ARG A 2 -15.40 4.25 -10.30
N THR A 3 -16.06 5.41 -10.29
CA THR A 3 -17.12 5.74 -11.26
C THR A 3 -17.09 7.20 -11.75
N HIS A 4 -16.00 7.97 -11.54
CA HIS A 4 -15.99 9.40 -11.86
C HIS A 4 -15.13 9.87 -13.05
N LEU A 5 -14.43 8.99 -13.78
CA LEU A 5 -13.51 9.44 -14.85
C LEU A 5 -14.04 9.38 -16.29
N THR A 6 -15.22 8.84 -16.56
CA THR A 6 -15.73 8.71 -17.94
C THR A 6 -16.53 9.92 -18.44
N CYS A 7 -17.15 10.70 -17.54
CA CYS A 7 -18.01 11.82 -17.94
C CYS A 7 -17.25 13.01 -18.57
N SER A 8 -15.98 13.25 -18.18
CA SER A 8 -15.24 14.43 -18.63
C SER A 8 -14.68 14.30 -20.05
N ARG A 9 -14.42 13.07 -20.52
CA ARG A 9 -13.79 12.83 -21.83
C ARG A 9 -14.78 12.97 -22.97
N ASP A 10 -16.03 12.56 -22.77
CA ASP A 10 -17.08 12.63 -23.79
C ASP A 10 -17.58 14.07 -23.99
N LEU A 11 -17.66 14.87 -22.93
CA LEU A 11 -17.95 16.30 -23.00
C LEU A 11 -16.86 17.09 -23.75
N PHE A 12 -15.59 16.70 -23.58
CA PHE A 12 -14.48 17.32 -24.30
C PHE A 12 -14.53 17.01 -25.79
N PHE A 13 -14.78 15.75 -26.17
CA PHE A 13 -14.94 15.38 -27.58
C PHE A 13 -16.16 16.05 -28.21
N ALA A 14 -17.31 16.10 -27.53
CA ALA A 14 -18.50 16.80 -28.01
C ALA A 14 -18.25 18.30 -28.24
N PHE A 15 -17.51 18.95 -27.34
CA PHE A 15 -17.16 20.36 -27.47
C PHE A 15 -16.19 20.62 -28.64
N VAL A 16 -15.17 19.78 -28.82
CA VAL A 16 -14.21 19.88 -29.94
C VAL A 16 -14.91 19.62 -31.28
N THR A 17 -15.83 18.65 -31.37
CA THR A 17 -16.60 18.40 -32.60
C THR A 17 -17.54 19.56 -32.92
N PHE A 18 -18.18 20.19 -31.92
CA PHE A 18 -19.03 21.35 -32.13
C PHE A 18 -18.23 22.58 -32.61
N VAL A 19 -17.05 22.82 -32.04
CA VAL A 19 -16.14 23.89 -32.48
C VAL A 19 -15.61 23.62 -33.90
N PHE A 20 -15.29 22.37 -34.24
CA PHE A 20 -14.90 22.01 -35.61
C PHE A 20 -16.04 22.11 -36.62
N ALA A 21 -17.28 21.79 -36.22
CA ALA A 21 -18.46 21.95 -37.06
C ALA A 21 -18.76 23.44 -37.34
N LEU A 22 -18.55 24.31 -36.35
CA LEU A 22 -18.63 25.76 -36.54
C LEU A 22 -17.49 26.33 -37.41
N SER A 23 -16.28 25.74 -37.33
CA SER A 23 -15.12 26.12 -38.15
C SER A 23 -15.27 25.71 -39.62
N ARG A 24 -15.96 24.58 -39.89
CA ARG A 24 -16.24 24.10 -41.25
C ARG A 24 -17.55 24.66 -41.83
N GLY A 25 -17.84 25.94 -41.59
CA GLY A 25 -18.57 26.83 -42.51
C GLY A 25 -19.84 26.33 -43.22
N ASN A 26 -20.55 25.32 -42.72
CA ASN A 26 -21.73 24.76 -43.38
C ASN A 26 -23.01 25.31 -42.73
N LEU A 27 -23.09 26.63 -42.61
CA LEU A 27 -24.37 27.33 -42.40
C LEU A 27 -25.00 27.54 -43.78
N ARG A 28 -25.67 26.49 -44.29
CA ARG A 28 -26.70 26.70 -45.31
C ARG A 28 -27.98 27.12 -44.58
N CYS A 29 -28.58 28.20 -45.06
CA CYS A 29 -29.81 28.84 -44.63
C CYS A 29 -29.66 29.88 -43.51
N PHE A 30 -29.34 31.12 -43.88
CA PHE A 30 -30.14 32.31 -43.48
C PHE A 30 -29.95 33.40 -44.55
N PRO A 31 -31.03 33.94 -45.14
CA PRO A 31 -30.93 34.96 -46.16
C PRO A 31 -30.61 36.31 -45.54
N ASN A 32 -29.63 37.00 -46.13
CA ASN A 32 -29.49 38.45 -46.14
C ASN A 32 -29.39 39.18 -44.77
N CYS A 33 -28.19 39.22 -44.19
CA CYS A 33 -27.77 40.34 -43.32
C CYS A 33 -26.30 40.68 -43.58
N GLY A 34 -26.07 41.61 -44.52
CA GLY A 34 -24.77 42.25 -44.70
C GLY A 34 -24.47 43.19 -43.53
N GLY A 35 -23.33 42.97 -42.86
CA GLY A 35 -22.85 43.89 -41.83
C GLY A 35 -21.41 43.59 -41.46
N LYS A 36 -20.48 44.46 -41.85
CA LYS A 36 -19.03 44.36 -41.59
C LYS A 36 -18.72 44.14 -40.09
N HIS A 37 -19.62 44.50 -39.18
CA HIS A 37 -19.52 44.27 -37.74
C HIS A 37 -19.54 42.79 -37.31
N MET A 38 -20.29 41.90 -38.00
CA MET A 38 -20.37 40.48 -37.62
C MET A 38 -19.04 39.74 -37.81
N ARG A 39 -18.24 40.15 -38.80
CA ARG A 39 -16.92 39.56 -39.10
C ARG A 39 -15.87 39.94 -38.05
N HIS A 40 -16.00 41.10 -37.42
CA HIS A 40 -15.11 41.52 -36.33
C HIS A 40 -15.48 40.86 -35.00
N VAL A 41 -16.77 40.72 -34.70
CA VAL A 41 -17.23 40.00 -33.50
C VAL A 41 -16.83 38.52 -33.55
N LEU A 42 -16.98 37.86 -34.71
CA LEU A 42 -16.58 36.46 -34.87
C LEU A 42 -15.04 36.25 -34.77
N ARG A 43 -14.24 37.24 -35.21
CA ARG A 43 -12.77 37.25 -35.07
C ARG A 43 -12.30 37.51 -33.64
N ILE A 44 -13.01 38.36 -32.90
CA ILE A 44 -12.69 38.67 -31.48
C ILE A 44 -13.06 37.48 -30.59
N VAL A 45 -14.21 36.83 -30.82
CA VAL A 45 -14.63 35.64 -30.06
C VAL A 45 -13.70 34.44 -30.31
N THR A 46 -13.19 34.25 -31.54
CA THR A 46 -12.20 33.21 -31.83
C THR A 46 -10.82 33.50 -31.25
N LEU A 47 -10.41 34.78 -31.15
CA LEU A 47 -9.16 35.15 -30.48
C LEU A 47 -9.24 34.93 -28.96
N ILE A 48 -10.38 35.21 -28.34
CA ILE A 48 -10.58 35.05 -26.88
C ILE A 48 -10.71 33.56 -26.50
N LEU A 49 -11.35 32.72 -27.32
CA LEU A 49 -11.42 31.27 -27.07
C LEU A 49 -10.07 30.55 -27.31
N GLY A 50 -9.20 31.09 -28.17
CA GLY A 50 -7.87 30.51 -28.45
C GLY A 50 -6.88 30.66 -27.29
N ILE A 51 -7.02 31.71 -26.46
CA ILE A 51 -6.07 32.00 -25.37
C ILE A 51 -6.33 31.11 -24.13
N SER A 52 -7.53 30.57 -23.94
CA SER A 52 -7.86 29.74 -22.78
C SER A 52 -7.41 28.26 -22.88
N THR A 53 -6.91 27.80 -24.02
CA THR A 53 -6.44 26.40 -24.18
C THR A 53 -4.93 26.21 -23.98
N ALA A 54 -4.15 27.29 -23.87
CA ALA A 54 -2.71 27.19 -23.62
C ALA A 54 -2.33 27.05 -22.13
N ALA A 55 -3.28 27.24 -21.21
CA ALA A 55 -3.01 27.26 -19.76
C ALA A 55 -3.29 25.94 -19.03
N PHE A 56 -3.74 24.87 -19.71
CA PHE A 56 -4.14 23.61 -19.07
C PHE A 56 -3.23 22.41 -19.38
N CYS A 57 -1.98 22.67 -19.79
CA CYS A 57 -1.01 21.61 -20.07
C CYS A 57 0.36 21.86 -19.42
N GLN A 58 0.36 22.09 -18.10
CA GLN A 58 1.50 21.74 -17.25
C GLN A 58 0.97 21.08 -15.99
N ALA A 59 0.54 19.82 -16.12
CA ALA A 59 0.61 18.95 -14.95
C ALA A 59 2.11 18.78 -14.65
N PRO A 60 2.57 19.00 -13.41
CA PRO A 60 3.93 18.63 -13.05
C PRO A 60 4.06 17.13 -13.32
N SER A 61 4.87 16.78 -14.32
CA SER A 61 5.37 15.41 -14.45
C SER A 61 6.04 15.12 -13.12
N ALA A 62 5.47 14.20 -12.35
CA ALA A 62 6.11 13.72 -11.14
C ALA A 62 7.52 13.33 -11.53
N ALA A 63 8.50 14.10 -11.06
CA ALA A 63 9.91 13.81 -11.25
C ALA A 63 10.08 12.33 -10.91
N SER A 64 10.55 11.56 -11.89
CA SER A 64 10.89 10.16 -11.69
C SER A 64 11.86 10.16 -10.52
N ALA A 65 11.40 9.77 -9.34
CA ALA A 65 12.27 9.57 -8.22
C ALA A 65 13.25 8.51 -8.69
N SER A 66 14.47 8.95 -9.01
CA SER A 66 15.61 8.07 -9.17
C SER A 66 15.74 7.38 -7.83
N SER A 67 15.14 6.20 -7.73
CA SER A 67 15.36 5.34 -6.60
C SER A 67 16.83 4.99 -6.67
N ASN A 68 17.63 5.55 -5.77
CA ASN A 68 18.81 4.86 -5.27
C ASN A 68 18.30 3.57 -4.60
N SER A 69 17.83 2.63 -5.41
CA SER A 69 17.51 1.29 -4.95
C SER A 69 18.87 0.71 -4.61
N LYS A 70 19.17 0.63 -3.32
CA LYS A 70 20.24 -0.23 -2.86
C LYS A 70 19.96 -1.58 -3.50
N SER A 71 20.90 -2.07 -4.29
CA SER A 71 20.84 -3.41 -4.87
C SER A 71 20.35 -4.38 -3.79
N GLY A 72 19.31 -5.18 -4.08
CA GLY A 72 18.84 -6.24 -3.18
C GLY A 72 19.89 -7.33 -2.93
N PHE A 73 20.99 -7.27 -3.69
CA PHE A 73 22.18 -8.09 -3.53
C PHE A 73 23.33 -7.26 -2.93
N THR A 74 24.01 -7.81 -1.93
CA THR A 74 25.17 -7.18 -1.29
C THR A 74 26.44 -7.95 -1.68
N PRO A 75 27.29 -7.44 -2.60
CA PRO A 75 28.48 -8.14 -3.06
C PRO A 75 29.49 -8.48 -1.95
N ALA A 76 29.45 -7.75 -0.84
CA ALA A 76 30.28 -8.01 0.34
C ALA A 76 29.92 -9.33 1.05
N ASN A 77 28.76 -9.92 0.76
CA ASN A 77 28.34 -11.23 1.30
C ASN A 77 28.94 -12.42 0.54
N LEU A 78 29.56 -12.18 -0.62
CA LEU A 78 30.22 -13.23 -1.39
C LEU A 78 31.49 -13.72 -0.68
N ASP A 79 31.68 -15.03 -0.65
CA ASP A 79 32.96 -15.67 -0.31
C ASP A 79 33.71 -15.98 -1.61
N ARG A 80 34.54 -15.03 -2.06
CA ARG A 80 35.30 -15.16 -3.31
C ARG A 80 36.48 -16.14 -3.22
N SER A 81 36.72 -16.75 -2.05
CA SER A 81 37.75 -17.78 -1.91
C SER A 81 37.30 -19.15 -2.41
N VAL A 82 36.00 -19.32 -2.67
CA VAL A 82 35.38 -20.58 -3.12
C VAL A 82 35.04 -20.52 -4.59
N ASP A 83 35.31 -21.62 -5.31
CA ASP A 83 34.87 -21.78 -6.70
C ASP A 83 33.33 -21.93 -6.74
N PRO A 84 32.60 -20.99 -7.38
CA PRO A 84 31.14 -21.07 -7.47
C PRO A 84 30.63 -22.29 -8.24
N CYS A 85 31.44 -22.92 -9.10
CA CYS A 85 31.08 -24.14 -9.81
C CYS A 85 31.15 -25.39 -8.93
N VAL A 86 31.81 -25.32 -7.76
CA VAL A 86 31.96 -26.43 -6.82
C VAL A 86 30.98 -26.30 -5.66
N ASP A 87 30.92 -25.13 -5.02
CA ASP A 87 29.98 -24.84 -3.93
C ASP A 87 29.43 -23.42 -4.07
N PHE A 88 28.36 -23.29 -4.85
CA PHE A 88 27.71 -22.01 -5.08
C PHE A 88 27.11 -21.41 -3.81
N TYR A 89 26.66 -22.25 -2.86
CA TYR A 89 26.05 -21.75 -1.62
C TYR A 89 27.10 -21.09 -0.72
N GLN A 90 28.27 -21.73 -0.54
CA GLN A 90 29.36 -21.12 0.19
C GLN A 90 29.87 -19.86 -0.53
N PHE A 91 30.03 -19.88 -1.85
CA PHE A 91 30.40 -18.68 -2.62
C PHE A 91 29.41 -17.53 -2.42
N ALA A 92 28.10 -17.80 -2.49
CA ALA A 92 27.08 -16.76 -2.45
C ALA A 92 26.77 -16.24 -1.03
N CYS A 93 26.84 -17.11 -0.02
CA CYS A 93 26.32 -16.85 1.32
C CYS A 93 27.37 -17.01 2.44
N GLY A 94 28.56 -17.52 2.16
CA GLY A 94 29.58 -17.89 3.15
C GLY A 94 29.98 -16.75 4.07
N THR A 95 30.29 -15.57 3.51
CA THR A 95 30.65 -14.39 4.29
C THR A 95 29.48 -13.89 5.14
N TRP A 96 28.25 -13.91 4.60
CA TRP A 96 27.07 -13.52 5.38
C TRP A 96 26.85 -14.43 6.58
N ARG A 97 26.88 -15.76 6.38
CA ARG A 97 26.72 -16.75 7.46
C ARG A 97 27.76 -16.59 8.56
N LYS A 98 29.01 -16.30 8.19
CA LYS A 98 30.10 -16.05 9.14
C LYS A 98 29.85 -14.81 10.01
N ASN A 99 29.29 -13.76 9.42
CA ASN A 99 29.04 -12.49 10.12
C ASN A 99 27.69 -12.44 10.85
N ASN A 100 26.81 -13.41 10.63
CA ASN A 100 25.47 -13.48 11.20
C ASN A 100 25.27 -14.82 11.90
N PRO A 101 25.91 -15.05 13.06
CA PRO A 101 25.71 -16.26 13.84
C PRO A 101 24.26 -16.36 14.32
N ILE A 102 23.79 -17.58 14.56
CA ILE A 102 22.42 -17.83 15.05
C ILE A 102 22.26 -17.21 16.44
N PRO A 103 21.32 -16.25 16.64
CA PRO A 103 21.01 -15.72 17.97
C PRO A 103 20.51 -16.81 18.92
N SER A 104 20.76 -16.66 20.22
CA SER A 104 20.45 -17.69 21.22
C SER A 104 18.95 -18.00 21.38
N ASP A 105 18.09 -17.08 20.97
CA ASP A 105 16.64 -17.18 21.00
C ASP A 105 16.06 -17.72 19.68
N GLN A 106 16.90 -18.05 18.69
CA GLN A 106 16.49 -18.48 17.36
C GLN A 106 16.98 -19.90 17.06
N PRO A 107 16.14 -20.77 16.48
CA PRO A 107 16.57 -22.11 16.06
C PRO A 107 17.41 -22.08 14.79
N ALA A 108 17.27 -21.04 13.96
CA ALA A 108 18.00 -20.85 12.70
C ALA A 108 18.10 -19.35 12.36
N TRP A 109 19.11 -18.96 11.59
CA TRP A 109 19.30 -17.57 11.18
C TRP A 109 19.69 -17.46 9.71
N GLU A 110 18.80 -16.82 8.95
CA GLU A 110 18.91 -16.60 7.51
C GLU A 110 18.35 -15.21 7.18
N SER A 111 18.55 -14.74 5.95
CA SER A 111 18.05 -13.43 5.51
C SER A 111 16.53 -13.28 5.66
N PHE A 112 15.76 -14.37 5.45
CA PHE A 112 14.32 -14.35 5.67
C PHE A 112 13.95 -14.23 7.15
N THR A 113 14.70 -14.90 8.04
CA THR A 113 14.50 -14.77 9.49
C THR A 113 14.83 -13.36 9.97
N GLU A 114 15.89 -12.74 9.45
CA GLU A 114 16.24 -11.35 9.75
C GLU A 114 15.08 -10.40 9.40
N VAL A 115 14.52 -10.54 8.20
CA VAL A 115 13.36 -9.74 7.77
C VAL A 115 12.13 -10.03 8.62
N TYR A 116 11.87 -11.30 8.94
CA TYR A 116 10.76 -11.69 9.81
C TYR A 116 10.88 -11.04 11.19
N VAL A 117 12.03 -11.16 11.86
CA VAL A 117 12.26 -10.58 13.20
C VAL A 117 12.16 -9.06 13.16
N ARG A 118 12.70 -8.41 12.13
CA ARG A 118 12.53 -6.96 11.95
C ARG A 118 11.06 -6.57 11.82
N ASN A 119 10.27 -7.33 11.07
CA ASN A 119 8.84 -7.08 10.95
C ASN A 119 8.12 -7.30 12.28
N GLN A 120 8.47 -8.34 13.04
CA GLN A 120 7.91 -8.55 14.38
C GLN A 120 8.20 -7.37 15.31
N GLN A 121 9.41 -6.80 15.26
CA GLN A 121 9.72 -5.61 16.06
C GLN A 121 8.87 -4.41 15.67
N ILE A 122 8.69 -4.15 14.36
CA ILE A 122 7.84 -3.05 13.88
C ILE A 122 6.38 -3.26 14.32
N LEU A 123 5.86 -4.48 14.18
CA LEU A 123 4.51 -4.83 14.61
C LEU A 123 4.36 -4.66 16.12
N ARG A 124 5.33 -5.12 16.90
CA ARG A 124 5.38 -4.93 18.34
C ARG A 124 5.32 -3.45 18.72
N ASP A 125 6.13 -2.60 18.09
CA ASP A 125 6.12 -1.16 18.37
C ASP A 125 4.75 -0.52 18.07
N ILE A 126 4.05 -0.99 17.02
CA ILE A 126 2.69 -0.55 16.69
C ILE A 126 1.71 -1.01 17.77
N LEU A 127 1.76 -2.29 18.15
CA LEU A 127 0.83 -2.87 19.13
C LEU A 127 1.04 -2.29 20.53
N GLU A 128 2.28 -2.08 20.97
CA GLU A 128 2.61 -1.43 22.24
C GLU A 128 2.05 -0.01 22.32
N LYS A 129 2.11 0.76 21.22
CA LYS A 129 1.48 2.09 21.15
C LYS A 129 -0.03 2.03 21.29
N GLN A 130 -0.68 1.03 20.68
CA GLN A 130 -2.13 0.88 20.72
C GLN A 130 -2.64 0.26 22.03
N ALA A 131 -1.78 -0.47 22.76
CA ALA A 131 -2.09 -1.04 24.06
C ALA A 131 -2.21 0.01 25.17
N VAL A 132 -1.65 1.21 24.98
CA VAL A 132 -1.84 2.33 25.91
C VAL A 132 -3.27 2.84 25.80
N GLU A 133 -3.94 2.94 26.95
CA GLU A 133 -5.32 3.40 26.99
C GLU A 133 -5.42 4.86 26.53
N ASN A 134 -6.22 5.08 25.49
CA ASN A 134 -6.45 6.39 24.90
C ASN A 134 -7.89 6.47 24.36
N PRO A 135 -8.69 7.47 24.76
CA PRO A 135 -10.08 7.60 24.34
C PRO A 135 -10.23 7.90 22.83
N LYS A 136 -9.16 8.31 22.16
CA LYS A 136 -9.15 8.60 20.72
C LYS A 136 -8.91 7.38 19.83
N ARG A 137 -8.63 6.20 20.41
CA ARG A 137 -8.47 4.95 19.66
C ARG A 137 -9.75 4.64 18.89
N SER A 138 -9.62 4.38 17.59
CA SER A 138 -10.66 3.78 16.76
C SER A 138 -11.07 2.40 17.31
N VAL A 139 -12.19 1.86 16.80
CA VAL A 139 -12.66 0.53 17.20
C VAL A 139 -11.58 -0.54 16.96
N VAL A 140 -10.91 -0.49 15.80
CA VAL A 140 -9.86 -1.44 15.43
C VAL A 140 -8.63 -1.30 16.33
N GLU A 141 -8.20 -0.06 16.60
CA GLU A 141 -7.06 0.20 17.49
C GLU A 141 -7.30 -0.31 18.91
N ARG A 142 -8.52 -0.14 19.44
CA ARG A 142 -8.87 -0.74 20.74
C ARG A 142 -8.81 -2.25 20.70
N GLN A 143 -9.41 -2.89 19.70
CA GLN A 143 -9.42 -4.35 19.59
C GLN A 143 -7.99 -4.94 19.54
N ILE A 144 -7.12 -4.40 18.70
CA ILE A 144 -5.75 -4.92 18.57
C ILE A 144 -4.90 -4.57 19.80
N GLY A 145 -5.07 -3.37 20.37
CA GLY A 145 -4.31 -2.90 21.52
C GLY A 145 -4.69 -3.66 22.79
N ASP A 146 -5.99 -3.81 23.05
CA ASP A 146 -6.51 -4.50 24.24
C ASP A 146 -6.20 -6.01 24.15
N PHE A 147 -6.26 -6.61 22.96
CA PHE A 147 -5.85 -8.01 22.75
C PHE A 147 -4.35 -8.21 23.03
N TYR A 148 -3.49 -7.32 22.51
CA TYR A 148 -2.06 -7.37 22.80
C TYR A 148 -1.79 -7.17 24.30
N TYR A 149 -2.41 -6.17 24.93
CA TYR A 149 -2.28 -5.91 26.36
C TYR A 149 -2.67 -7.12 27.22
N ALA A 150 -3.79 -7.78 26.89
CA ALA A 150 -4.26 -8.97 27.61
C ALA A 150 -3.24 -10.13 27.56
N CYS A 151 -2.44 -10.23 26.50
CA CYS A 151 -1.35 -11.21 26.38
C CYS A 151 -0.11 -10.79 27.18
N MET A 152 0.20 -9.50 27.21
CA MET A 152 1.44 -8.98 27.81
C MET A 152 1.36 -8.74 29.33
N ASP A 153 0.17 -8.67 29.93
CA ASP A 153 0.00 -8.49 31.38
C ASP A 153 0.23 -9.79 32.17
N GLU A 154 1.50 -10.21 32.23
CA GLU A 154 1.93 -11.42 32.94
C GLU A 154 1.54 -11.42 34.41
N LYS A 155 1.51 -10.25 35.07
CA LYS A 155 1.13 -10.16 36.49
C LYS A 155 -0.32 -10.61 36.68
N THR A 156 -1.23 -10.09 35.85
CA THR A 156 -2.64 -10.49 35.89
C THR A 156 -2.79 -11.95 35.48
N ILE A 157 -2.11 -12.41 34.43
CA ILE A 157 -2.13 -13.81 33.98
C ILE A 157 -1.70 -14.76 35.12
N ASN A 158 -0.56 -14.49 35.76
CA ASN A 158 -0.01 -15.31 36.83
C ASN A 158 -0.90 -15.32 38.08
N SER A 159 -1.52 -14.19 38.43
CA SER A 159 -2.46 -14.13 39.56
C SER A 159 -3.75 -14.91 39.33
N LYS A 160 -4.21 -15.01 38.08
CA LYS A 160 -5.39 -15.81 37.70
C LYS A 160 -5.07 -17.31 37.60
N GLY A 161 -3.81 -17.66 37.34
CA GLY A 161 -3.39 -19.06 37.18
C GLY A 161 -4.24 -19.80 36.14
N ILE A 162 -4.68 -21.02 36.47
CA ILE A 162 -5.46 -21.87 35.56
C ILE A 162 -6.98 -21.62 35.59
N GLN A 163 -7.46 -20.60 36.29
CA GLN A 163 -8.90 -20.41 36.50
C GLN A 163 -9.68 -20.30 35.18
N ALA A 164 -9.12 -19.63 34.18
CA ALA A 164 -9.73 -19.48 32.86
C ALA A 164 -9.83 -20.82 32.09
N LEU A 165 -8.95 -21.78 32.38
CA LEU A 165 -8.95 -23.11 31.75
C LEU A 165 -9.83 -24.11 32.50
N LYS A 166 -10.16 -23.85 33.77
CA LYS A 166 -10.89 -24.79 34.63
C LYS A 166 -12.19 -25.31 34.00
N PRO A 167 -13.05 -24.49 33.36
CA PRO A 167 -14.27 -25.00 32.73
C PRO A 167 -14.01 -26.03 31.62
N GLU A 168 -12.96 -25.84 30.82
CA GLU A 168 -12.59 -26.78 29.75
C GLU A 168 -11.96 -28.07 30.31
N LEU A 169 -11.17 -27.93 31.38
CA LEU A 169 -10.60 -29.07 32.09
C LEU A 169 -11.70 -29.90 32.78
N ASP A 170 -12.67 -29.24 33.43
CA ASP A 170 -13.83 -29.88 34.04
C ASP A 170 -14.70 -30.57 32.97
N ARG A 171 -14.92 -29.91 31.82
CA ARG A 171 -15.64 -30.50 30.68
C ARG A 171 -14.96 -31.76 30.17
N THR A 172 -13.63 -31.75 30.09
CA THR A 172 -12.84 -32.92 29.67
C THR A 172 -12.87 -34.02 30.72
N ALA A 173 -12.77 -33.68 32.01
CA ALA A 173 -12.80 -34.63 33.11
C ALA A 173 -14.18 -35.31 33.28
N ALA A 174 -15.25 -34.66 32.83
CA ALA A 174 -16.61 -35.20 32.84
C ALA A 174 -16.86 -36.26 31.75
N ILE A 175 -15.93 -36.43 30.79
CA ILE A 175 -16.07 -37.42 29.71
C ILE A 175 -15.90 -38.84 30.26
N GLN A 176 -16.92 -39.68 30.08
CA GLN A 176 -16.95 -41.05 30.63
C GLN A 176 -16.77 -42.14 29.57
N ASN A 177 -17.03 -41.84 28.29
CA ASN A 177 -16.92 -42.82 27.21
C ASN A 177 -16.55 -42.15 25.89
N ARG A 178 -16.15 -42.99 24.93
CA ARG A 178 -15.67 -42.55 23.61
C ARG A 178 -16.74 -41.79 22.81
N ASP A 179 -18.01 -42.09 23.02
CA ASP A 179 -19.12 -41.49 22.27
C ASP A 179 -19.30 -40.00 22.62
N GLN A 180 -18.76 -39.55 23.75
CA GLN A 180 -18.76 -38.15 24.18
C GLN A 180 -17.60 -37.33 23.60
N ILE A 181 -16.66 -37.96 22.89
CA ILE A 181 -15.56 -37.29 22.19
C ILE A 181 -15.93 -37.20 20.70
N SER A 182 -16.69 -36.16 20.33
CA SER A 182 -16.88 -35.82 18.92
C SER A 182 -15.75 -34.89 18.49
N ILE A 183 -14.81 -35.43 17.70
CA ILE A 183 -13.82 -34.66 16.94
C ILE A 183 -14.38 -34.42 15.54
#